data_AF-A0A9X8M2C0-F1
#
_entry.id   AF-A0A9X8M2C0-F1
#
_cell.length_a   1.000
_cell.length_b   1.000
_cell.length_c   1.000
_cell.angle_alpha   90.00
_cell.angle_beta   90.00
_cell.angle_gamma   90.00
#
_symmetry.space_group_name_H-M   'P 1'
#
loop_
_entity.id
_entity.type
_entity.pdbx_description
1 polymer ?
#
loop_
_entity_poly.entity_id
_entity_poly.type
_entity_poly.pdbx_seq_one_letter_code
_entity_poly.pdbx_strand_id
1 'polypeptide(L)'
;MARSSKNKEELLLQSFDILKNNLENNSGKIQDIIVKIAKSNISLAIDMWRYVLTNGEAIIKRDGFHFTSGMLYSLERKIGSEEVIIILNENEDILEYVFGKSDSIYPSYIWDALRYGYIELAEKMYNLVKKNRYKEESLAQIVEEICDSFASEFDYIQDVDDDDDDSYEEEENQANEVASVLLKWVGNLKDKEAKARITVALIDYV
;
A
#
# COMPACT_ATOMS: atom_id res chain seq x y z
N MET A 1 19.54 30.49 5.38
CA MET A 1 18.52 30.01 4.40
C MET A 1 17.15 29.64 5.03
N ALA A 2 16.88 29.94 6.30
CA ALA A 2 15.63 29.51 6.98
C ALA A 2 14.38 30.39 6.72
N ARG A 3 14.50 31.54 6.04
CA ARG A 3 13.40 32.50 5.87
C ARG A 3 12.48 32.19 4.68
N SER A 4 12.95 31.44 3.66
CA SER A 4 12.13 31.12 2.48
C SER A 4 11.32 29.84 2.62
N SER A 5 11.72 28.88 3.48
CA SER A 5 10.99 27.64 3.72
C SER A 5 9.71 27.87 4.51
N LYS A 6 9.77 28.66 5.60
CA LYS A 6 8.58 29.03 6.39
C LYS A 6 7.49 29.70 5.56
N ASN A 7 7.88 30.54 4.59
CA ASN A 7 6.92 31.20 3.70
C ASN A 7 6.23 30.20 2.75
N LYS A 8 6.95 29.17 2.26
CA LYS A 8 6.35 28.15 1.39
C LYS A 8 5.39 27.23 2.15
N GLU A 9 5.76 26.80 3.35
CA GLU A 9 4.90 25.97 4.19
C GLU A 9 3.60 26.73 4.54
N GLU A 10 3.71 27.99 4.97
CA GLU A 10 2.55 28.82 5.28
C GLU A 10 1.63 29.03 4.07
N LEU A 11 2.18 29.28 2.88
CA LEU A 11 1.39 29.38 1.64
C LEU A 11 0.68 28.06 1.29
N LEU A 12 1.33 26.93 1.50
CA LEU A 12 0.73 25.61 1.28
C LEU A 12 -0.42 25.36 2.27
N LEU A 13 -0.24 25.72 3.54
CA LEU A 13 -1.28 25.58 4.57
C LEU A 13 -2.49 26.49 4.27
N GLN A 14 -2.26 27.75 3.91
CA GLN A 14 -3.33 28.66 3.49
C GLN A 14 -4.06 28.13 2.25
N SER A 15 -3.31 27.57 1.28
CA SER A 15 -3.91 26.97 0.08
C SER A 15 -4.76 25.75 0.43
N PHE A 16 -4.28 24.88 1.32
CA PHE A 16 -5.05 23.72 1.79
C PHE A 16 -6.33 24.17 2.49
N ASP A 17 -6.27 25.17 3.36
CA ASP A 17 -7.41 25.65 4.14
C ASP A 17 -8.55 26.18 3.25
N ILE A 18 -8.19 26.76 2.10
CA ILE A 18 -9.15 27.21 1.08
C ILE A 18 -9.71 26.02 0.28
N LEU A 19 -8.83 25.16 -0.24
CA LEU A 19 -9.21 24.10 -1.19
C LEU A 19 -9.97 22.94 -0.53
N LYS A 20 -9.70 22.65 0.75
CA LYS A 20 -10.27 21.50 1.47
C LYS A 20 -11.80 21.52 1.59
N ASN A 21 -12.43 22.68 1.36
CA ASN A 21 -13.89 22.81 1.38
C ASN A 21 -14.60 22.25 0.13
N ASN A 22 -13.84 21.92 -0.91
CA ASN A 22 -14.34 21.28 -2.13
C ASN A 22 -13.35 20.19 -2.56
N LEU A 23 -13.34 19.09 -1.80
CA LEU A 23 -12.40 17.97 -1.99
C LEU A 23 -12.50 17.35 -3.38
N GLU A 24 -13.72 17.21 -3.92
CA GLU A 24 -14.00 16.56 -5.21
C GLU A 24 -13.32 17.30 -6.38
N ASN A 25 -13.47 18.63 -6.44
CA ASN A 25 -12.88 19.42 -7.54
C ASN A 25 -11.39 19.72 -7.35
N ASN A 26 -10.84 19.52 -6.15
CA ASN A 26 -9.48 19.92 -5.80
C ASN A 26 -8.58 18.76 -5.38
N SER A 27 -9.02 17.50 -5.56
CA SER A 27 -8.35 16.30 -5.05
C SER A 27 -6.87 16.23 -5.39
N GLY A 28 -6.50 16.37 -6.67
CA GLY A 28 -5.11 16.37 -7.12
C GLY A 28 -4.26 17.52 -6.54
N LYS A 29 -4.84 18.72 -6.34
CA LYS A 29 -4.09 19.85 -5.75
C LYS A 29 -3.93 19.71 -4.24
N ILE A 30 -4.90 19.11 -3.57
CA ILE A 30 -4.81 18.80 -2.15
C ILE A 30 -3.76 17.72 -1.91
N GLN A 31 -3.76 16.67 -2.73
CA GLN A 31 -2.71 15.64 -2.74
C GLN A 31 -1.32 16.25 -2.95
N ASP A 32 -1.15 17.11 -3.97
CA ASP A 32 0.09 17.85 -4.23
C ASP A 32 0.57 18.63 -2.99
N ILE A 33 -0.34 19.24 -2.23
CA ILE A 33 -0.01 20.02 -1.04
C ILE A 33 0.48 19.10 0.07
N ILE A 34 -0.27 18.04 0.39
CA ILE A 34 0.08 17.06 1.44
C ILE A 34 1.48 16.49 1.18
N VAL A 35 1.75 16.06 -0.04
CA VAL A 35 3.05 15.48 -0.44
C VAL A 35 4.19 16.50 -0.36
N LYS A 36 3.92 17.78 -0.65
CA LYS A 36 4.93 18.85 -0.49
C LYS A 36 5.23 19.13 0.98
N ILE A 37 4.22 19.10 1.85
CA ILE A 37 4.38 19.24 3.30
C ILE A 37 5.14 18.03 3.88
N ALA A 38 4.87 16.81 3.40
CA ALA A 38 5.53 15.59 3.87
C ALA A 38 7.07 15.66 3.81
N LYS A 39 7.63 16.42 2.86
CA LYS A 39 9.09 16.64 2.74
C LYS A 39 9.70 17.32 3.96
N SER A 40 8.98 18.24 4.59
CA SER A 40 9.49 19.06 5.69
C SER A 40 8.84 18.75 7.03
N ASN A 41 7.62 18.24 7.02
CA ASN A 41 6.83 17.95 8.21
C ASN A 41 5.86 16.79 7.94
N ILE A 42 6.35 15.56 8.10
CA ILE A 42 5.56 14.34 7.85
C ILE A 42 4.34 14.23 8.78
N SER A 43 4.50 14.59 10.06
CA SER A 43 3.40 14.56 11.03
C SER A 43 2.24 15.45 10.61
N LEU A 44 2.53 16.69 10.16
CA LEU A 44 1.48 17.58 9.66
C LEU A 44 0.85 17.06 8.36
N ALA A 45 1.64 16.47 7.47
CA ALA A 45 1.11 15.86 6.25
C ALA A 45 0.14 14.71 6.57
N ILE A 46 0.46 13.86 7.56
CA ILE A 46 -0.41 12.79 8.05
C ILE A 46 -1.71 13.37 8.61
N ASP A 47 -1.66 14.45 9.40
CA ASP A 47 -2.88 15.09 9.92
C ASP A 47 -3.76 15.68 8.81
N MET A 48 -3.14 16.30 7.81
CA MET A 48 -3.85 16.80 6.63
C MET A 48 -4.46 15.66 5.81
N TRP A 49 -3.75 14.53 5.68
CA TRP A 49 -4.24 13.35 5.00
C TRP A 49 -5.43 12.73 5.74
N ARG A 50 -5.31 12.55 7.06
CA ARG A 50 -6.40 12.10 7.95
C ARG A 50 -7.64 12.99 7.82
N TYR A 51 -7.46 14.31 7.72
CA TYR A 51 -8.56 15.24 7.48
C TYR A 51 -9.30 14.94 6.18
N VAL A 52 -8.59 14.78 5.05
CA VAL A 52 -9.25 14.54 3.76
C VAL A 52 -9.88 13.15 3.69
N LEU A 53 -9.29 12.16 4.36
CA LEU A 53 -9.87 10.82 4.44
C LEU A 53 -11.20 10.83 5.21
N THR A 54 -11.23 11.53 6.35
CA THR A 54 -12.41 11.60 7.20
C THR A 54 -13.54 12.42 6.57
N ASN A 55 -13.22 13.57 5.98
CA ASN A 55 -14.22 14.47 5.39
C ASN A 55 -14.59 14.09 3.96
N GLY A 56 -13.76 13.27 3.30
CA GLY A 56 -13.94 12.77 1.94
C GLY A 56 -14.45 11.34 1.84
N GLU A 57 -14.97 10.74 2.92
CA GLU A 57 -15.35 9.32 2.95
C GLU A 57 -16.28 8.89 1.79
N ALA A 58 -17.20 9.76 1.36
CA ALA A 58 -18.08 9.48 0.23
C ALA A 58 -17.33 9.40 -1.12
N ILE A 59 -16.30 10.23 -1.29
CA ILE A 59 -15.42 10.25 -2.47
C ILE A 59 -14.53 9.00 -2.45
N ILE A 60 -13.96 8.66 -1.29
CA ILE A 60 -13.09 7.48 -1.12
C ILE A 60 -13.76 6.18 -1.57
N LYS A 61 -15.07 6.05 -1.36
CA LYS A 61 -15.84 4.84 -1.71
C LYS A 61 -16.24 4.76 -3.20
N ARG A 62 -15.95 5.78 -4.01
CA ARG A 62 -16.50 5.92 -5.37
C ARG A 62 -15.50 6.42 -6.43
N ASP A 63 -14.52 7.21 -6.01
CA ASP A 63 -13.43 7.74 -6.81
C ASP A 63 -12.30 8.19 -5.86
N GLY A 64 -11.82 7.24 -5.06
CA GLY A 64 -10.93 7.51 -3.92
C GLY A 64 -9.46 7.71 -4.28
N PHE A 65 -9.08 7.40 -5.53
CA PHE A 65 -7.70 7.25 -5.98
C PHE A 65 -6.76 8.34 -5.46
N HIS A 66 -7.09 9.62 -5.66
CA HIS A 66 -6.22 10.74 -5.27
C HIS A 66 -5.92 10.83 -3.77
N PHE A 67 -6.83 10.36 -2.93
CA PHE A 67 -6.68 10.40 -1.47
C PHE A 67 -6.22 9.06 -0.88
N THR A 68 -6.21 7.97 -1.63
CA THR A 68 -5.77 6.64 -1.15
C THR A 68 -4.57 6.16 -1.96
N SER A 69 -4.79 5.29 -2.95
CA SER A 69 -3.77 4.69 -3.84
C SER A 69 -2.80 5.72 -4.42
N GLY A 70 -3.31 6.82 -4.99
CA GLY A 70 -2.50 7.89 -5.53
C GLY A 70 -1.71 8.64 -4.47
N MET A 71 -2.27 8.84 -3.27
CA MET A 71 -1.56 9.46 -2.15
C MET A 71 -0.36 8.61 -1.74
N LEU A 72 -0.56 7.30 -1.58
CA LEU A 72 0.52 6.36 -1.29
C LEU A 72 1.63 6.44 -2.33
N TYR A 73 1.29 6.36 -3.62
CA TYR A 73 2.26 6.46 -4.72
C TYR A 73 3.05 7.78 -4.68
N SER A 74 2.37 8.87 -4.36
CA SER A 74 3.01 10.18 -4.31
C SER A 74 3.90 10.37 -3.08
N LEU A 75 3.51 9.79 -1.94
CA LEU A 75 4.32 9.75 -0.72
C LEU A 75 5.53 8.83 -0.90
N GLU A 76 5.35 7.63 -1.46
CA GLU A 76 6.41 6.67 -1.76
C GLU A 76 7.54 7.31 -2.57
N ARG A 77 7.18 7.99 -3.67
CA ARG A 77 8.16 8.75 -4.48
C ARG A 77 8.86 9.88 -3.73
N LYS A 78 8.35 10.25 -2.56
CA LYS A 78 8.85 11.35 -1.75
C LYS A 78 9.71 10.92 -0.57
N ILE A 79 9.30 9.86 0.12
CA ILE A 79 9.90 9.42 1.39
C ILE A 79 10.38 7.96 1.35
N GLY A 80 10.10 7.22 0.28
CA GLY A 80 10.44 5.80 0.13
C GLY A 80 9.29 4.86 0.52
N SER A 81 9.31 3.64 -0.01
CA SER A 81 8.26 2.64 0.21
C SER A 81 8.20 2.14 1.66
N GLU A 82 9.35 1.84 2.26
CA GLU A 82 9.42 1.40 3.67
C GLU A 82 8.80 2.41 4.63
N GLU A 83 9.10 3.70 4.47
CA GLU A 83 8.53 4.76 5.31
C GLU A 83 7.00 4.88 5.13
N VAL A 84 6.48 4.65 3.92
CA VAL A 84 5.03 4.57 3.68
C VAL A 84 4.42 3.38 4.43
N ILE A 85 5.09 2.23 4.45
CA ILE A 85 4.64 1.04 5.21
C ILE A 85 4.65 1.33 6.71
N ILE A 86 5.68 2.01 7.24
CA ILE A 86 5.72 2.45 8.64
C ILE A 86 4.53 3.35 8.97
N ILE A 87 4.23 4.35 8.13
CA ILE A 87 3.07 5.24 8.32
C ILE A 87 1.77 4.43 8.38
N LEU A 88 1.59 3.47 7.47
CA LEU A 88 0.41 2.62 7.44
C LEU A 88 0.30 1.70 8.68
N ASN A 89 1.44 1.23 9.20
CA ASN A 89 1.50 0.43 10.42
C ASN A 89 1.09 1.24 11.65
N GLU A 90 1.58 2.47 11.75
CA GLU A 90 1.38 3.34 12.92
C GLU A 90 0.03 4.08 12.92
N ASN A 91 -0.64 4.17 11.77
CA ASN A 91 -1.88 4.94 11.60
C ASN A 91 -3.02 4.02 11.13
N GLU A 92 -3.57 3.24 12.06
CA GLU A 92 -4.67 2.29 11.80
C GLU A 92 -5.88 2.94 11.14
N ASP A 93 -6.18 4.20 11.46
CA ASP A 93 -7.30 4.91 10.87
C ASP A 93 -7.09 5.18 9.38
N ILE A 94 -5.87 5.55 8.98
CA ILE A 94 -5.48 5.75 7.57
C ILE A 94 -5.55 4.41 6.83
N LEU A 95 -5.00 3.34 7.43
CA LEU A 95 -5.05 1.98 6.89
C LEU A 95 -6.49 1.53 6.58
N GLU A 96 -7.42 1.76 7.50
CA GLU A 96 -8.85 1.45 7.34
C GLU A 96 -9.47 2.18 6.16
N TYR A 97 -9.16 3.47 5.96
CA TYR A 97 -9.67 4.20 4.80
C TYR A 97 -9.09 3.66 3.49
N VAL A 98 -7.77 3.44 3.45
CA VAL A 98 -7.07 3.01 2.23
C VAL A 98 -7.49 1.61 1.81
N PHE A 99 -7.55 0.64 2.73
CA PHE A 99 -7.80 -0.77 2.37
C PHE A 99 -9.22 -1.24 2.67
N GLY A 100 -9.89 -0.66 3.67
CA GLY A 100 -11.22 -1.07 4.13
C GLY A 100 -12.39 -0.29 3.51
N LYS A 101 -12.14 0.94 3.02
CA LYS A 101 -13.20 1.83 2.50
C LYS A 101 -12.98 2.30 1.06
N SER A 102 -11.74 2.33 0.57
CA SER A 102 -11.41 2.79 -0.78
C SER A 102 -12.01 1.89 -1.85
N ASP A 103 -12.47 2.47 -2.95
CA ASP A 103 -12.78 1.76 -4.19
C ASP A 103 -11.51 1.36 -4.97
N SER A 104 -10.50 2.22 -4.94
CA SER A 104 -9.19 1.99 -5.54
C SER A 104 -8.26 1.37 -4.50
N ILE A 105 -7.80 0.14 -4.73
CA ILE A 105 -6.82 -0.56 -3.91
C ILE A 105 -5.57 -0.77 -4.78
N TYR A 106 -4.39 -0.49 -4.24
CA TYR A 106 -3.14 -0.93 -4.88
C TYR A 106 -2.56 -2.13 -4.13
N PRO A 107 -2.59 -3.33 -4.73
CA PRO A 107 -2.09 -4.55 -4.08
C PRO A 107 -0.59 -4.50 -3.77
N SER A 108 0.18 -3.71 -4.52
CA SER A 108 1.63 -3.54 -4.33
C SER A 108 2.03 -3.12 -2.91
N TYR A 109 1.21 -2.34 -2.21
CA TYR A 109 1.52 -1.94 -0.82
C TYR A 109 1.31 -3.08 0.19
N ILE A 110 0.49 -4.08 -0.15
CA ILE A 110 0.38 -5.31 0.64
C ILE A 110 1.62 -6.16 0.41
N TRP A 111 2.10 -6.22 -0.84
CA TRP A 111 3.38 -6.85 -1.17
C TRP A 111 4.55 -6.17 -0.44
N ASP A 112 4.65 -4.84 -0.50
CA ASP A 112 5.70 -4.09 0.20
C ASP A 112 5.71 -4.38 1.71
N ALA A 113 4.53 -4.50 2.34
CA ALA A 113 4.45 -4.89 3.75
C ALA A 113 5.07 -6.29 4.00
N LEU A 114 4.80 -7.28 3.16
CA LEU A 114 5.42 -8.61 3.25
C LEU A 114 6.93 -8.54 3.01
N ARG A 115 7.34 -7.82 1.98
CA ARG A 115 8.74 -7.63 1.57
C ARG A 115 9.59 -7.03 2.69
N TYR A 116 9.05 -6.04 3.40
CA TYR A 116 9.73 -5.40 4.54
C TYR A 116 9.51 -6.15 5.88
N GLY A 117 8.96 -7.37 5.87
CA GLY A 117 8.79 -8.20 7.07
C GLY A 117 7.62 -7.81 7.98
N TYR A 118 6.74 -6.90 7.56
CA TYR A 118 5.53 -6.51 8.28
C TYR A 118 4.37 -7.48 8.01
N ILE A 119 4.57 -8.77 8.31
CA ILE A 119 3.58 -9.85 8.02
C ILE A 119 2.22 -9.57 8.69
N GLU A 120 2.21 -9.14 9.95
CA GLU A 120 0.96 -8.84 10.67
C GLU A 120 0.17 -7.68 10.03
N LEU A 121 0.88 -6.66 9.54
CA LEU A 121 0.28 -5.55 8.82
C LEU A 121 -0.30 -5.99 7.48
N ALA A 122 0.44 -6.81 6.73
CA ALA A 122 -0.02 -7.37 5.46
C ALA A 122 -1.29 -8.22 5.67
N GLU A 123 -1.35 -9.05 6.71
CA GLU A 123 -2.56 -9.78 7.07
C GLU A 123 -3.73 -8.84 7.42
N LYS A 124 -3.46 -7.73 8.12
CA LYS A 124 -4.47 -6.72 8.42
C LYS A 124 -5.00 -6.07 7.15
N MET A 125 -4.12 -5.62 6.25
CA MET A 125 -4.49 -5.06 4.94
C MET A 125 -5.34 -6.03 4.13
N TYR A 126 -4.91 -7.29 4.00
CA TYR A 126 -5.67 -8.33 3.31
C TYR A 126 -7.07 -8.51 3.91
N ASN A 127 -7.19 -8.57 5.23
CA ASN A 127 -8.47 -8.72 5.92
C ASN A 127 -9.41 -7.52 5.71
N LEU A 128 -8.85 -6.30 5.62
CA LEU A 128 -9.60 -5.09 5.27
C LEU A 128 -10.13 -5.17 3.83
N VAL A 129 -9.26 -5.48 2.87
CA VAL A 129 -9.63 -5.63 1.45
C VAL A 129 -10.70 -6.71 1.28
N LYS A 130 -10.56 -7.84 1.97
CA LYS A 130 -11.54 -8.94 1.94
C LYS A 130 -12.94 -8.49 2.37
N LYS A 131 -13.04 -7.61 3.38
CA LYS A 131 -14.31 -7.07 3.90
C LYS A 131 -14.81 -5.85 3.14
N ASN A 132 -13.93 -5.17 2.40
CA ASN A 132 -14.24 -3.98 1.64
C ASN A 132 -15.20 -4.29 0.48
N ARG A 133 -16.38 -3.68 0.49
CA ARG A 133 -17.42 -3.87 -0.55
C ARG A 133 -17.39 -2.83 -1.66
N TYR A 134 -16.52 -1.83 -1.55
CA TYR A 134 -16.43 -0.70 -2.48
C TYR A 134 -15.35 -0.91 -3.53
N LYS A 135 -14.36 -1.78 -3.25
CA LYS A 135 -13.26 -2.09 -4.17
C LYS A 135 -13.76 -2.45 -5.57
N GLU A 136 -13.12 -1.89 -6.59
CA GLU A 136 -13.43 -2.19 -8.00
C GLU A 136 -12.97 -3.60 -8.39
N GLU A 137 -11.78 -3.98 -7.92
CA GLU A 137 -11.17 -5.26 -8.23
C GLU A 137 -11.70 -6.39 -7.35
N SER A 138 -11.73 -7.59 -7.94
CA SER A 138 -12.08 -8.79 -7.17
C SER A 138 -10.96 -9.13 -6.17
N LEU A 139 -11.31 -9.76 -5.04
CA LEU A 139 -10.29 -10.24 -4.10
C LEU A 139 -9.32 -11.23 -4.78
N ALA A 140 -9.79 -12.01 -5.76
CA ALA A 140 -8.95 -12.95 -6.48
C ALA A 140 -7.88 -12.23 -7.30
N GLN A 141 -8.25 -11.18 -8.04
CA GLN A 141 -7.32 -10.37 -8.82
C GLN A 141 -6.25 -9.71 -7.94
N ILE A 142 -6.67 -9.10 -6.82
CA ILE A 142 -5.72 -8.48 -5.87
C ILE A 142 -4.71 -9.50 -5.33
N VAL A 143 -5.18 -10.70 -4.95
CA VAL A 143 -4.28 -11.76 -4.43
C VAL A 143 -3.36 -12.27 -5.53
N GLU A 144 -3.86 -12.40 -6.77
CA GLU A 144 -3.05 -12.79 -7.93
C GLU A 144 -1.91 -11.80 -8.17
N GLU A 145 -2.19 -10.50 -8.21
CA GLU A 145 -1.16 -9.46 -8.39
C GLU A 145 -0.08 -9.46 -7.30
N ILE A 146 -0.46 -9.75 -6.05
CA ILE A 146 0.50 -9.89 -4.94
C ILE A 146 1.40 -11.11 -5.15
N CYS A 147 0.81 -12.24 -5.58
CA CYS A 147 1.57 -13.47 -5.80
C CYS A 147 2.47 -13.36 -7.03
N ASP A 148 2.05 -12.67 -8.09
CA ASP A 148 2.89 -12.38 -9.25
C ASP A 148 4.09 -11.50 -8.86
N SER A 149 3.86 -10.51 -7.97
CA SER A 149 4.95 -9.67 -7.44
C SER A 149 5.94 -10.51 -6.60
N PHE A 150 5.44 -11.41 -5.76
CA PHE A 150 6.27 -12.34 -4.99
C PHE A 150 7.11 -13.24 -5.90
N ALA A 151 6.48 -13.91 -6.87
CA ALA A 151 7.16 -14.81 -7.79
C ALA A 151 8.22 -14.07 -8.63
N SER A 152 7.90 -12.86 -9.09
CA SER A 152 8.86 -12.03 -9.82
C SER A 152 10.05 -11.57 -8.98
N GLU A 153 9.89 -11.38 -7.66
CA GLU A 153 11.00 -10.99 -6.78
C GLU A 153 11.92 -12.18 -6.47
N PHE A 154 11.37 -13.38 -6.33
CA PHE A 154 12.11 -14.60 -5.97
C PHE A 154 12.36 -15.57 -7.14
N ASP A 155 12.18 -15.15 -8.38
CA ASP A 155 12.42 -15.97 -9.59
C ASP A 155 13.86 -16.52 -9.63
N TYR A 156 14.83 -15.76 -9.10
CA TYR A 156 16.25 -16.12 -9.08
C TYR A 156 16.61 -17.26 -8.12
N ILE A 157 15.79 -17.54 -7.10
CA ILE A 157 16.06 -18.64 -6.16
C ILE A 157 16.06 -19.99 -6.91
N GLN A 158 15.36 -20.07 -8.05
CA GLN A 158 15.29 -21.29 -8.87
C GLN A 158 16.54 -21.53 -9.74
N ASP A 159 17.38 -20.52 -9.95
CA ASP A 159 18.56 -20.58 -10.82
C ASP A 159 19.88 -20.81 -10.04
N VAL A 160 19.80 -21.01 -8.71
CA VAL A 160 20.97 -21.28 -7.88
C VAL A 160 21.34 -22.77 -8.01
N ASP A 161 22.42 -23.06 -8.72
CA ASP A 161 23.03 -24.40 -8.72
C ASP A 161 23.44 -24.77 -7.29
N ASP A 162 23.17 -26.02 -6.86
CA ASP A 162 23.41 -26.62 -5.52
C ASP A 162 24.86 -26.46 -4.96
N ASP A 163 25.76 -25.80 -5.69
CA ASP A 163 27.20 -25.67 -5.40
C ASP A 163 27.62 -24.33 -4.75
N ASP A 164 26.74 -23.32 -4.66
CA ASP A 164 27.06 -22.00 -4.08
C ASP A 164 26.42 -21.77 -2.69
N ASP A 165 27.25 -22.03 -1.66
CA ASP A 165 27.43 -21.36 -0.36
C ASP A 165 26.20 -20.97 0.50
N ASP A 166 26.33 -21.12 1.83
CA ASP A 166 25.37 -20.85 2.92
C ASP A 166 24.76 -19.41 2.98
N SER A 167 24.87 -18.62 1.91
CA SER A 167 24.54 -17.19 1.83
C SER A 167 23.06 -16.85 1.54
N TYR A 168 22.23 -17.85 1.20
CA TYR A 168 20.82 -17.65 0.82
C TYR A 168 19.80 -18.18 1.84
N GLU A 169 20.23 -18.80 2.93
CA GLU A 169 19.34 -19.43 3.90
C GLU A 169 18.34 -18.43 4.53
N GLU A 170 18.76 -17.17 4.77
CA GLU A 170 17.87 -16.13 5.30
C GLU A 170 16.80 -15.70 4.29
N GLU A 171 17.17 -15.53 3.01
CA GLU A 171 16.25 -15.15 1.94
C GLU A 171 15.26 -16.27 1.62
N GLU A 172 15.73 -17.53 1.58
CA GLU A 172 14.91 -18.71 1.38
C GLU A 172 13.90 -18.89 2.53
N ASN A 173 14.34 -18.72 3.78
CA ASN A 173 13.45 -18.78 4.94
C ASN A 173 12.38 -17.68 4.88
N GLN A 174 12.74 -16.45 4.49
CA GLN A 174 11.79 -15.36 4.30
C GLN A 174 10.80 -15.68 3.16
N ALA A 175 11.28 -16.18 2.02
CA ALA A 175 10.43 -16.57 0.90
C ALA A 175 9.42 -17.65 1.30
N ASN A 176 9.86 -18.67 2.03
CA ASN A 176 9.02 -19.75 2.54
C ASN A 176 7.94 -19.27 3.53
N GLU A 177 8.30 -18.33 4.44
CA GLU A 177 7.35 -17.73 5.36
C GLU A 177 6.26 -16.94 4.61
N VAL A 178 6.67 -16.11 3.65
CA VAL A 178 5.75 -15.30 2.84
C VAL A 178 4.87 -16.20 1.95
N ALA A 179 5.45 -17.21 1.29
CA ALA A 179 4.72 -18.18 0.48
C ALA A 179 3.62 -18.88 1.30
N SER A 180 3.93 -19.28 2.54
CA SER A 180 2.97 -19.88 3.46
C SER A 180 1.77 -18.98 3.76
N VAL A 181 2.00 -17.67 3.95
CA VAL A 181 0.94 -16.66 4.13
C VAL A 181 0.10 -16.51 2.87
N LEU A 182 0.75 -16.43 1.69
CA LEU A 182 0.06 -16.29 0.41
C LEU A 182 -0.80 -17.52 0.09
N LEU A 183 -0.31 -18.73 0.32
CA LEU A 183 -1.08 -19.98 0.16
C LEU A 183 -2.32 -20.01 1.06
N LYS A 184 -2.21 -19.52 2.29
CA LYS A 184 -3.38 -19.35 3.19
C LYS A 184 -4.39 -18.39 2.58
N TRP A 185 -3.97 -17.30 1.94
CA TRP A 185 -4.89 -16.35 1.28
C TRP A 185 -5.54 -16.97 0.05
N VAL A 186 -4.77 -17.66 -0.79
CA VAL A 186 -5.24 -18.44 -1.96
C VAL A 186 -6.25 -19.50 -1.53
N GLY A 187 -6.02 -20.16 -0.39
CA GLY A 187 -6.94 -21.11 0.23
C GLY A 187 -8.33 -20.54 0.51
N ASN A 188 -8.43 -19.22 0.77
CA ASN A 188 -9.68 -18.51 1.05
C ASN A 188 -10.42 -18.01 -0.20
N LEU A 189 -9.82 -18.11 -1.39
CA LEU A 189 -10.46 -17.70 -2.63
C LEU A 189 -11.58 -18.67 -3.03
N LYS A 190 -12.71 -18.11 -3.46
CA LYS A 190 -13.83 -18.89 -4.01
C LYS A 190 -13.65 -19.20 -5.50
N ASP A 191 -12.90 -18.36 -6.19
CA ASP A 191 -12.58 -18.53 -7.60
C ASP A 191 -11.59 -19.69 -7.77
N LYS A 192 -12.05 -20.77 -8.41
CA LYS A 192 -11.25 -21.97 -8.60
C LYS A 192 -10.15 -21.80 -9.65
N GLU A 193 -10.38 -20.96 -10.66
CA GLU A 193 -9.43 -20.74 -11.73
C GLU A 193 -8.27 -19.87 -11.24
N ALA A 194 -8.59 -18.74 -10.60
CA ALA A 194 -7.57 -17.90 -9.95
C ALA A 194 -6.78 -18.70 -8.91
N LYS A 195 -7.46 -19.52 -8.09
CA LYS A 195 -6.80 -20.40 -7.13
C LYS A 195 -5.79 -21.34 -7.80
N ALA A 196 -6.16 -21.97 -8.92
CA ALA A 196 -5.28 -22.86 -9.66
C ALA A 196 -4.09 -22.13 -10.28
N ARG A 197 -4.30 -20.98 -10.93
CA ARG A 197 -3.23 -20.17 -11.52
C ARG A 197 -2.20 -19.74 -10.47
N ILE A 198 -2.69 -19.18 -9.36
CA ILE A 198 -1.81 -18.71 -8.29
C ILE A 198 -1.08 -19.87 -7.61
N THR A 199 -1.75 -21.02 -7.43
CA THR A 199 -1.10 -22.20 -6.84
C THR A 199 0.05 -22.69 -7.72
N VAL A 200 -0.10 -22.67 -9.04
CA VAL A 200 1.01 -23.00 -9.96
C VAL A 200 2.16 -22.02 -9.82
N ALA A 201 1.88 -20.72 -9.66
CA ALA A 201 2.93 -19.71 -9.48
C ALA A 201 3.67 -19.82 -8.13
N LEU A 202 3.03 -20.39 -7.10
CA LEU A 202 3.60 -20.50 -5.76
C LEU A 202 4.21 -21.87 -5.45
N ILE A 203 3.96 -22.91 -6.26
CA ILE A 203 4.26 -24.31 -5.90
C ILE A 203 5.75 -24.58 -5.68
N ASP A 204 6.61 -23.82 -6.35
CA ASP A 204 8.06 -23.99 -6.29
C ASP A 204 8.68 -23.40 -5.01
N TYR A 205 7.87 -22.71 -4.18
CA TYR A 205 8.28 -22.06 -2.93
C TYR A 205 7.68 -22.76 -1.68
N VAL A 206 7.28 -24.04 -1.80
CA VAL A 206 6.54 -24.81 -0.77
C VAL A 206 7.10 -26.21 -0.55
#